data_AF-A0A5C7LRU6-F1
#
_entry.id   AF-A0A5C7LRU6-F1
#
_cell.length_a   1.000
_cell.length_b   1.000
_cell.length_c   1.000
_cell.angle_alpha   90.00
_cell.angle_beta   90.00
_cell.angle_gamma   90.00
#
_symmetry.space_group_name_H-M   'P 1'
#
loop_
_entity.id
_entity.type
_entity.pdbx_description
1 polymer ?
#
loop_
_entity_poly.entity_id
_entity_poly.type
_entity_poly.pdbx_seq_one_letter_code
_entity_poly.pdbx_strand_id
1 'polypeptide(L)'
;MQPKDPASDPAKKDPKAERDPAQQAQQKDAATDRAAQDRELSKHPRFREVLAERDGFQKDAEQFREITRYMDEQGLSHDEVADAIELSALLRNDPAAARDVVQKIAEALDGTLGNVLSDDLKAKVDSGEMTEEAALEVSRARAKTTRSERRVETVTAAQQRTQDEAQMRERNTGILKAVGTWEAEQLKLDPDFAQIKPLIGVMVRNILFGRKEGYKDPADAVAVVKQAYAMATNEIKRWNLPGKKLGNHQSGGGGQGNPQPASAPKDLRDALSRAL
;
A
#
# COMPACT_ATOMS: atom_id res chain seq x y z
N MET A 1 45.78 52.21 -5.22
CA MET A 1 45.74 50.72 -5.13
C MET A 1 44.41 50.25 -5.71
N GLN A 2 44.43 49.63 -6.89
CA GLN A 2 43.33 48.76 -7.36
C GLN A 2 43.63 47.32 -6.89
N PRO A 3 42.62 46.46 -6.66
CA PRO A 3 42.07 45.58 -7.72
C PRO A 3 40.52 45.49 -7.66
N LYS A 4 39.80 45.51 -8.80
CA LYS A 4 39.39 44.40 -9.71
C LYS A 4 38.38 43.40 -9.11
N ASP A 5 37.10 43.56 -9.45
CA ASP A 5 36.19 42.45 -9.76
C ASP A 5 36.64 41.77 -11.07
N PRO A 6 36.42 40.45 -11.29
CA PRO A 6 35.09 40.01 -11.72
C PRO A 6 34.64 38.57 -11.34
N ALA A 7 33.32 38.40 -11.43
CA ALA A 7 32.59 37.26 -12.01
C ALA A 7 32.57 35.89 -11.30
N SER A 8 31.39 35.63 -10.75
CA SER A 8 30.68 34.35 -10.71
C SER A 8 30.81 33.52 -12.00
N ASP A 9 31.22 32.25 -11.88
CA ASP A 9 30.58 31.05 -12.45
C ASP A 9 31.44 29.80 -12.16
N PRO A 10 30.97 28.81 -11.37
CA PRO A 10 31.46 27.44 -11.48
C PRO A 10 30.37 26.57 -12.12
N ALA A 11 30.62 26.24 -13.38
CA ALA A 11 29.92 25.24 -14.17
C ALA A 11 29.51 23.99 -13.34
N LYS A 12 28.21 23.73 -13.30
CA LYS A 12 27.65 22.41 -13.00
C LYS A 12 28.12 21.42 -14.08
N LYS A 13 29.06 20.55 -13.72
CA LYS A 13 29.31 19.30 -14.46
C LYS A 13 28.52 18.19 -13.76
N ASP A 14 27.44 17.76 -14.38
CA ASP A 14 26.77 16.50 -14.05
C ASP A 14 27.73 15.32 -14.23
N PRO A 15 27.91 14.43 -13.25
CA PRO A 15 28.57 13.16 -13.48
C PRO A 15 27.59 12.26 -14.25
N LYS A 16 27.82 12.17 -15.56
CA LYS A 16 27.24 11.14 -16.43
C LYS A 16 27.67 9.78 -15.86
N ALA A 17 26.74 9.11 -15.17
CA ALA A 17 26.89 7.70 -14.84
C ALA A 17 26.99 6.92 -16.16
N GLU A 18 28.19 6.51 -16.53
CA GLU A 18 28.45 5.53 -17.59
C GLU A 18 27.77 4.22 -17.18
N ARG A 19 26.53 4.03 -17.66
CA ARG A 19 25.93 2.71 -17.74
C ARG A 19 26.66 1.96 -18.84
N ASP A 20 27.20 0.80 -18.48
CA ASP A 20 27.94 -0.11 -19.35
C ASP A 20 27.17 -0.34 -20.68
N PRO A 21 27.77 -0.06 -21.86
CA PRO A 21 27.11 -0.19 -23.16
C PRO A 21 26.50 -1.58 -23.39
N ALA A 22 27.07 -2.62 -22.79
CA ALA A 22 26.59 -4.00 -22.86
C ALA A 22 25.24 -4.20 -22.15
N GLN A 23 24.98 -3.50 -21.02
CA GLN A 23 23.71 -3.61 -20.30
C GLN A 23 22.59 -2.83 -20.99
N GLN A 24 22.91 -1.71 -21.66
CA GLN A 24 21.94 -0.99 -22.49
C GLN A 24 21.59 -1.75 -23.77
N ALA A 25 22.55 -2.45 -24.38
CA ALA A 25 22.31 -3.31 -25.54
C ALA A 25 21.40 -4.49 -25.16
N GLN A 26 21.70 -5.21 -24.09
CA GLN A 26 20.89 -6.36 -23.63
C GLN A 26 19.47 -5.96 -23.18
N GLN A 27 19.28 -4.81 -22.54
CA GLN A 27 17.94 -4.32 -22.18
C GLN A 27 17.14 -3.88 -23.41
N LYS A 28 17.79 -3.30 -24.42
CA LYS A 28 17.13 -2.94 -25.69
C LYS A 28 16.75 -4.18 -26.49
N ASP A 29 17.63 -5.17 -26.56
CA ASP A 29 17.38 -6.41 -27.30
C ASP A 29 16.23 -7.21 -26.65
N ALA A 30 16.24 -7.38 -25.32
CA ALA A 30 15.16 -8.05 -24.60
C ALA A 30 13.80 -7.31 -24.70
N ALA A 31 13.79 -5.98 -24.73
CA ALA A 31 12.58 -5.20 -24.92
C ALA A 31 12.05 -5.29 -26.36
N THR A 32 12.95 -5.38 -27.34
CA THR A 32 12.62 -5.50 -28.77
C THR A 32 12.06 -6.88 -29.08
N ASP A 33 12.63 -7.94 -28.49
CA ASP A 33 12.15 -9.31 -28.64
C ASP A 33 10.78 -9.53 -27.98
N ARG A 34 10.53 -8.91 -26.82
CA ARG A 34 9.23 -8.96 -26.15
C ARG A 34 8.15 -8.23 -26.96
N ALA A 35 8.49 -7.07 -27.52
CA ALA A 35 7.60 -6.32 -28.39
C ALA A 35 7.31 -7.07 -29.71
N ALA A 36 8.28 -7.80 -30.25
CA ALA A 36 8.11 -8.64 -31.44
C ALA A 36 7.17 -9.83 -31.16
N GLN A 37 7.35 -10.52 -30.02
CA GLN A 37 6.49 -11.62 -29.57
C GLN A 37 5.05 -11.15 -29.31
N ASP A 38 4.85 -10.00 -28.66
CA ASP A 38 3.52 -9.41 -28.46
C ASP A 38 2.83 -9.04 -29.78
N ARG A 39 3.60 -8.61 -30.80
CA ARG A 39 3.10 -8.29 -32.15
C ARG A 39 2.68 -9.52 -32.95
N GLU A 40 3.23 -10.68 -32.61
CA GLU A 40 2.92 -11.95 -33.25
C GLU A 40 1.75 -12.66 -32.57
N LEU A 41 1.69 -12.63 -31.23
CA LEU A 41 0.56 -13.10 -30.44
C LEU A 41 -0.73 -12.30 -30.71
N SER A 42 -0.63 -10.99 -30.93
CA SER A 42 -1.77 -10.10 -31.27
C SER A 42 -2.42 -10.36 -32.63
N LYS A 43 -1.86 -11.24 -33.46
CA LYS A 43 -2.49 -11.72 -34.70
C LYS A 43 -3.40 -12.92 -34.47
N HIS A 44 -3.30 -13.59 -33.32
CA HIS A 44 -4.09 -14.79 -33.01
C HIS A 44 -5.54 -14.41 -32.61
N PRO A 45 -6.59 -15.05 -33.15
CA PRO A 45 -8.00 -14.69 -32.89
C PRO A 45 -8.36 -14.65 -31.40
N ARG A 46 -7.99 -15.69 -30.64
CA ARG A 46 -8.16 -15.74 -29.17
C ARG A 46 -7.47 -14.59 -28.43
N PHE A 47 -6.31 -14.13 -28.91
CA PHE A 47 -5.57 -13.05 -28.25
C PHE A 47 -6.25 -11.71 -28.49
N ARG A 48 -6.85 -11.50 -29.68
CA ARG A 48 -7.67 -10.31 -29.96
C ARG A 48 -8.95 -10.26 -29.14
N GLU A 49 -9.61 -11.40 -28.93
CA GLU A 49 -10.77 -11.51 -28.04
C GLU A 49 -10.40 -11.15 -26.59
N VAL A 50 -9.32 -11.73 -26.06
CA VAL A 50 -8.82 -11.42 -24.71
C VAL A 50 -8.38 -9.96 -24.58
N LEU A 51 -7.77 -9.37 -25.62
CA LEU A 51 -7.43 -7.94 -25.63
C LEU A 51 -8.69 -7.07 -25.63
N ALA A 52 -9.72 -7.40 -26.42
CA ALA A 52 -10.97 -6.66 -26.45
C ALA A 52 -11.73 -6.75 -25.11
N GLU A 53 -11.77 -7.94 -24.50
CA GLU A 53 -12.33 -8.13 -23.15
C GLU A 53 -11.53 -7.34 -22.11
N ARG A 54 -10.19 -7.42 -22.14
CA ARG A 54 -9.30 -6.65 -21.26
C ARG A 54 -9.54 -5.14 -21.42
N ASP A 55 -9.62 -4.64 -22.65
CA ASP A 55 -9.80 -3.22 -22.93
C ASP A 55 -11.20 -2.74 -22.49
N GLY A 56 -12.22 -3.60 -22.61
CA GLY A 56 -13.55 -3.37 -22.03
C GLY A 56 -13.51 -3.26 -20.50
N PHE A 57 -12.91 -4.24 -19.83
CA PHE A 57 -12.74 -4.21 -18.36
C PHE A 57 -11.84 -3.08 -17.89
N GLN A 58 -10.86 -2.66 -18.69
CA GLN A 58 -9.97 -1.56 -18.38
C GLN A 58 -10.76 -0.26 -18.26
N LYS A 59 -11.69 0.01 -19.17
CA LYS A 59 -12.53 1.20 -19.15
C LYS A 59 -13.41 1.26 -17.88
N ASP A 60 -14.05 0.15 -17.53
CA ASP A 60 -14.87 0.06 -16.32
C ASP A 60 -14.01 0.22 -15.06
N ALA A 61 -12.82 -0.37 -15.04
CA ALA A 61 -11.87 -0.23 -13.94
C ALA A 61 -11.29 1.18 -13.81
N GLU A 62 -11.11 1.91 -14.92
CA GLU A 62 -10.74 3.33 -14.91
C GLU A 62 -11.84 4.18 -14.26
N GLN A 63 -13.08 4.03 -14.69
CA GLN A 63 -14.22 4.76 -14.11
C GLN A 63 -14.40 4.44 -12.62
N PHE A 64 -14.29 3.18 -12.23
CA PHE A 64 -14.38 2.78 -10.83
C PHE A 64 -13.25 3.38 -9.98
N ARG A 65 -12.02 3.43 -10.52
CA ARG A 65 -10.89 4.07 -9.85
C ARG A 65 -11.08 5.57 -9.71
N GLU A 66 -11.66 6.23 -10.71
CA GLU A 66 -11.97 7.66 -10.63
C GLU A 66 -13.00 7.97 -9.54
N ILE A 67 -14.08 7.18 -9.47
CA ILE A 67 -15.10 7.31 -8.41
C ILE A 67 -14.49 7.05 -7.04
N THR A 68 -13.74 5.94 -6.89
CA THR A 68 -13.09 5.59 -5.62
C THR A 68 -12.11 6.68 -5.18
N ARG A 69 -11.30 7.22 -6.10
CA ARG A 69 -10.39 8.33 -5.80
C ARG A 69 -11.16 9.57 -5.35
N TYR A 70 -12.24 9.92 -6.04
CA TYR A 70 -13.06 11.07 -5.65
C TYR A 70 -13.66 10.89 -4.25
N MET A 71 -14.13 9.68 -3.94
CA MET A 71 -14.64 9.32 -2.62
C MET A 71 -13.56 9.48 -1.55
N ASP A 72 -12.37 8.94 -1.78
CA ASP A 72 -11.23 9.05 -0.86
C ASP A 72 -10.81 10.52 -0.65
N GLU A 73 -10.77 11.31 -1.73
CA GLU A 73 -10.42 12.74 -1.69
C GLU A 73 -11.45 13.58 -0.92
N GLN A 74 -12.74 13.25 -1.04
CA GLN A 74 -13.83 13.96 -0.34
C GLN A 74 -14.17 13.35 1.03
N GLY A 75 -13.54 12.23 1.40
CA GLY A 75 -13.85 11.50 2.62
C GLY A 75 -15.25 10.91 2.65
N LEU A 76 -15.80 10.54 1.49
CA LEU A 76 -17.13 9.95 1.36
C LEU A 76 -17.05 8.43 1.45
N SER A 77 -17.96 7.84 2.20
CA SER A 77 -18.17 6.39 2.26
C SER A 77 -18.99 5.88 1.07
N HIS A 78 -18.90 4.58 0.81
CA HIS A 78 -19.71 3.92 -0.23
C HIS A 78 -21.22 4.06 0.03
N ASP A 79 -21.62 3.99 1.31
CA ASP A 79 -23.02 4.11 1.70
C ASP A 79 -23.53 5.53 1.45
N GLU A 80 -22.76 6.58 1.80
CA GLU A 80 -23.14 7.98 1.53
C GLU A 80 -23.30 8.27 0.03
N VAL A 81 -22.44 7.68 -0.80
CA VAL A 81 -22.54 7.81 -2.26
C VAL A 81 -23.75 7.05 -2.80
N ALA A 82 -24.01 5.85 -2.28
CA ALA A 82 -25.19 5.08 -2.65
C ALA A 82 -26.48 5.82 -2.29
N ASP A 83 -26.56 6.37 -1.08
CA ASP A 83 -27.69 7.18 -0.60
C ASP A 83 -27.89 8.43 -1.48
N ALA A 84 -26.81 9.11 -1.88
CA ALA A 84 -26.88 10.26 -2.77
C ALA A 84 -27.38 9.90 -4.18
N ILE A 85 -26.97 8.75 -4.71
CA ILE A 85 -27.45 8.24 -6.00
C ILE A 85 -28.92 7.82 -5.90
N GLU A 86 -29.32 7.15 -4.81
CA GLU A 86 -30.70 6.77 -4.54
C GLU A 86 -31.60 8.00 -4.43
N LEU A 87 -31.17 9.02 -3.68
CA LEU A 87 -31.88 10.30 -3.62
C LEU A 87 -32.03 10.94 -5.01
N SER A 88 -30.97 10.90 -5.83
CA SER A 88 -31.00 11.40 -7.20
C SER A 88 -32.00 10.64 -8.09
N ALA A 89 -32.12 9.33 -7.88
CA ALA A 89 -33.11 8.50 -8.56
C ALA A 89 -34.53 8.83 -8.10
N LEU A 90 -34.75 8.98 -6.78
CA LEU A 90 -36.04 9.39 -6.20
C LEU A 90 -36.46 10.77 -6.73
N LEU A 91 -35.56 11.75 -6.76
CA LEU A 91 -35.85 13.09 -7.29
C LEU A 91 -36.42 13.06 -8.73
N ARG A 92 -36.02 12.05 -9.52
CA ARG A 92 -36.44 11.91 -10.91
C ARG A 92 -37.71 11.06 -11.08
N ASN A 93 -37.87 10.04 -10.26
CA ASN A 93 -38.91 9.01 -10.44
C ASN A 93 -40.05 9.11 -9.42
N ASP A 94 -39.77 9.56 -8.19
CA ASP A 94 -40.74 9.77 -7.11
C ASP A 94 -40.37 11.02 -6.27
N PRO A 95 -40.76 12.22 -6.72
CA PRO A 95 -40.44 13.46 -6.03
C PRO A 95 -41.09 13.58 -4.64
N ALA A 96 -42.18 12.87 -4.38
CA ALA A 96 -42.84 12.89 -3.08
C ALA A 96 -41.98 12.16 -2.04
N ALA A 97 -41.51 10.95 -2.36
CA ALA A 97 -40.57 10.22 -1.51
C ALA A 97 -39.24 10.98 -1.36
N ALA A 98 -38.73 11.59 -2.44
CA ALA A 98 -37.51 12.40 -2.38
C ALA A 98 -37.64 13.57 -1.39
N ARG A 99 -38.81 14.23 -1.36
CA ARG A 99 -39.07 15.34 -0.44
C ARG A 99 -38.94 14.90 1.02
N ASP A 100 -39.46 13.73 1.37
CA ASP A 100 -39.38 13.21 2.74
C ASP A 100 -37.93 12.92 3.16
N VAL A 101 -37.10 12.40 2.24
CA VAL A 101 -35.67 12.19 2.49
C VAL A 101 -34.94 13.52 2.66
N VAL A 102 -35.16 14.49 1.77
CA VAL A 102 -34.56 15.83 1.87
C VAL A 102 -34.96 16.52 3.16
N GLN A 103 -36.21 16.38 3.59
CA GLN A 103 -36.70 16.95 4.84
C GLN A 103 -35.92 16.40 6.05
N LYS A 104 -35.70 15.08 6.11
CA LYS A 104 -34.88 14.46 7.17
C LYS A 104 -33.44 14.96 7.16
N ILE A 105 -32.85 15.12 5.97
CA ILE A 105 -31.49 15.69 5.82
C ILE A 105 -31.48 17.13 6.32
N ALA A 106 -32.48 17.95 5.98
CA ALA A 106 -32.59 19.33 6.43
C ALA A 106 -32.70 19.42 7.96
N GLU A 107 -33.50 18.57 8.60
CA GLU A 107 -33.63 18.51 10.05
C GLU A 107 -32.31 18.13 10.74
N ALA A 108 -31.59 17.14 10.19
CA ALA A 108 -30.27 16.76 10.69
C ALA A 108 -29.24 17.91 10.51
N LEU A 109 -29.31 18.63 9.39
CA LEU A 109 -28.49 19.81 9.13
C LEU A 109 -28.81 20.94 10.10
N ASP A 110 -30.07 21.19 10.42
CA ASP A 110 -30.47 22.22 11.37
C ASP A 110 -29.94 21.96 12.77
N GLY A 111 -29.97 20.70 13.22
CA GLY A 111 -29.30 20.31 14.47
C GLY A 111 -27.79 20.55 14.41
N THR A 112 -27.15 20.19 13.28
CA THR A 112 -25.71 20.35 13.08
C THR A 112 -25.26 21.81 12.95
N LEU A 113 -26.14 22.67 12.44
CA LEU A 113 -25.91 24.11 12.28
C LEU A 113 -26.22 24.90 13.55
N GLY A 114 -26.96 24.31 14.50
CA GLY A 114 -27.40 24.96 15.73
C GLY A 114 -28.68 25.79 15.54
N ASN A 115 -29.49 25.49 14.53
CA ASN A 115 -30.82 26.08 14.36
C ASN A 115 -31.87 25.46 15.30
N VAL A 116 -31.51 24.36 15.97
CA VAL A 116 -32.31 23.73 17.02
C VAL A 116 -31.66 24.04 18.37
N LEU A 117 -32.47 24.43 19.35
CA LEU A 117 -32.01 24.67 20.72
C LEU A 117 -31.77 23.35 21.46
N SER A 118 -30.65 23.26 22.15
CA SER A 118 -30.39 22.20 23.13
C SER A 118 -31.27 22.37 24.37
N ASP A 119 -31.49 21.29 25.12
CA ASP A 119 -32.41 21.28 26.26
C ASP A 119 -32.05 22.32 27.34
N ASP A 120 -30.75 22.58 27.54
CA ASP A 120 -30.29 23.62 28.46
C ASP A 120 -30.63 25.04 27.98
N LEU A 121 -30.60 25.29 26.67
CA LEU A 121 -30.96 26.57 26.09
C LEU A 121 -32.48 26.76 26.06
N LYS A 122 -33.24 25.70 25.76
CA LYS A 122 -34.71 25.70 25.87
C LYS A 122 -35.16 26.04 27.29
N ALA A 123 -34.60 25.38 28.30
CA ALA A 123 -34.95 25.63 29.70
C ALA A 123 -34.73 27.10 30.12
N LYS A 124 -33.68 27.75 29.61
CA LYS A 124 -33.39 29.19 29.88
C LYS A 124 -34.32 30.15 29.15
N VAL A 125 -34.80 29.76 27.97
CA VAL A 125 -35.83 30.52 27.25
C VAL A 125 -37.16 30.39 27.99
N ASP A 126 -37.51 29.16 28.38
CA ASP A 126 -38.75 28.86 29.10
C ASP A 126 -38.79 29.50 30.49
N SER A 127 -37.64 29.64 31.18
CA SER A 127 -37.54 30.34 32.46
C SER A 127 -37.47 31.87 32.33
N GLY A 128 -37.37 32.40 31.10
CA GLY A 128 -37.23 33.84 30.83
C GLY A 128 -35.85 34.42 31.14
N GLU A 129 -34.86 33.57 31.43
CA GLU A 129 -33.46 33.97 31.66
C GLU A 129 -32.75 34.39 30.36
N MET A 130 -33.26 33.97 29.20
CA MET A 130 -32.70 34.26 27.88
C MET A 130 -33.79 34.44 26.84
N THR A 131 -33.58 35.33 25.86
CA THR A 131 -34.46 35.41 24.69
C THR A 131 -34.19 34.26 23.72
N GLU A 132 -35.20 33.86 22.96
CA GLU A 132 -35.05 32.83 21.93
C GLU A 132 -33.97 33.17 20.90
N GLU A 133 -33.88 34.43 20.48
CA GLU A 133 -32.87 34.91 19.55
C GLU A 133 -31.44 34.76 20.12
N ALA A 134 -31.24 35.15 21.38
CA ALA A 134 -29.94 34.98 22.04
C ALA A 134 -29.60 33.49 22.23
N ALA A 135 -30.58 32.66 22.54
CA ALA A 135 -30.39 31.21 22.65
C ALA A 135 -29.98 30.58 21.30
N LEU A 136 -30.59 31.01 20.19
CA LEU A 136 -30.21 30.56 18.84
C LEU A 136 -28.80 31.02 18.45
N GLU A 137 -28.41 32.24 18.80
CA GLU A 137 -27.04 32.71 18.58
C GLU A 137 -26.02 31.84 19.33
N VAL A 138 -26.29 31.55 20.61
CA VAL A 138 -25.44 30.65 21.41
C VAL A 138 -25.41 29.24 20.82
N SER A 139 -26.56 28.70 20.38
CA SER A 139 -26.65 27.37 19.76
C SER A 139 -25.79 27.30 18.49
N ARG A 140 -25.94 28.27 17.57
CA ARG A 140 -25.13 28.37 16.35
C ARG A 140 -23.64 28.53 16.65
N ALA A 141 -23.28 29.32 17.66
CA ALA A 141 -21.90 29.49 18.09
C ALA A 141 -21.31 28.17 18.61
N ARG A 142 -22.02 27.45 19.48
CA ARG A 142 -21.61 26.11 19.97
C ARG A 142 -21.44 25.13 18.82
N ALA A 143 -22.43 25.06 17.92
CA ALA A 143 -22.39 24.17 16.77
C ALA A 143 -21.19 24.47 15.85
N LYS A 144 -20.88 25.75 15.62
CA LYS A 144 -19.69 26.17 14.85
C LYS A 144 -18.38 25.70 15.51
N THR A 145 -18.28 25.83 16.83
CA THR A 145 -17.10 25.35 17.59
C THR A 145 -16.95 23.85 17.45
N THR A 146 -18.01 23.07 17.70
CA THR A 146 -17.98 21.60 17.58
C THR A 146 -17.59 21.14 16.18
N ARG A 147 -18.13 21.76 15.12
CA ARG A 147 -17.73 21.45 13.73
C ARG A 147 -16.26 21.78 13.46
N SER A 148 -15.76 22.88 14.03
CA SER A 148 -14.36 23.27 13.87
C SER A 148 -13.42 22.30 14.58
N GLU A 149 -13.75 21.87 15.79
CA GLU A 149 -13.00 20.87 16.56
C GLU A 149 -12.95 19.53 15.83
N ARG A 150 -14.09 19.00 15.38
CA ARG A 150 -14.15 17.76 14.59
C ARG A 150 -13.30 17.83 13.32
N ARG A 151 -13.29 19.00 12.64
CA ARG A 151 -12.45 19.21 11.46
C ARG A 151 -10.96 19.12 11.82
N VAL A 152 -10.54 19.76 12.90
CA VAL A 152 -9.14 19.70 13.37
C VAL A 152 -8.75 18.26 13.74
N GLU A 153 -9.62 17.54 14.45
CA GLU A 153 -9.38 16.15 14.83
C GLU A 153 -9.24 15.24 13.60
N THR A 154 -10.13 15.40 12.62
CA THR A 154 -10.11 14.62 11.37
C THR A 154 -8.82 14.86 10.58
N VAL A 155 -8.42 16.13 10.42
CA VAL A 155 -7.17 16.50 9.72
C VAL A 155 -5.95 15.96 10.48
N THR A 156 -5.93 16.08 11.80
CA THR A 156 -4.82 15.59 12.63
C THR A 156 -4.69 14.07 12.53
N ALA A 157 -5.80 13.33 12.61
CA ALA A 157 -5.82 11.89 12.46
C ALA A 157 -5.37 11.44 11.06
N ALA A 158 -5.82 12.11 10.00
CA ALA A 158 -5.40 11.83 8.63
C ALA A 158 -3.90 12.09 8.43
N GLN A 159 -3.38 13.16 9.02
CA GLN A 159 -1.96 13.51 8.93
C GLN A 159 -1.08 12.51 9.70
N GLN A 160 -1.54 12.03 10.86
CA GLN A 160 -0.84 10.99 11.61
C GLN A 160 -0.76 9.69 10.81
N ARG A 161 -1.88 9.23 10.24
CA ARG A 161 -1.92 8.03 9.38
C ARG A 161 -0.96 8.15 8.19
N THR A 162 -0.96 9.31 7.52
CA THR A 162 -0.05 9.56 6.39
C THR A 162 1.42 9.48 6.81
N GLN A 163 1.77 10.04 7.98
CA GLN A 163 3.13 9.95 8.50
C GLN A 163 3.52 8.52 8.87
N ASP A 164 2.63 7.77 9.53
CA ASP A 164 2.87 6.39 9.92
C ASP A 164 3.07 5.50 8.68
N GLU A 165 2.26 5.69 7.63
CA GLU A 165 2.42 5.00 6.35
C GLU A 165 3.74 5.35 5.66
N ALA A 166 4.11 6.64 5.64
CA ALA A 166 5.36 7.08 5.04
C ALA A 166 6.57 6.47 5.76
N GLN A 167 6.56 6.46 7.10
CA GLN A 167 7.60 5.83 7.92
C GLN A 167 7.68 4.31 7.67
N MET A 168 6.53 3.63 7.60
CA MET A 168 6.48 2.20 7.28
C MET A 168 7.06 1.92 5.88
N ARG A 169 6.70 2.70 4.87
CA ARG A 169 7.22 2.56 3.49
C ARG A 169 8.71 2.82 3.42
N GLU A 170 9.21 3.84 4.10
CA GLU A 170 10.63 4.16 4.17
C GLU A 170 11.41 3.03 4.85
N ARG A 171 10.93 2.55 6.00
CA ARG A 171 11.53 1.42 6.71
C ARG A 171 11.60 0.16 5.84
N ASN A 172 10.48 -0.19 5.20
CA ASN A 172 10.39 -1.38 4.33
C ASN A 172 11.34 -1.24 3.12
N THR A 173 11.44 -0.04 2.54
CA THR A 173 12.41 0.25 1.46
C THR A 173 13.85 0.11 1.95
N GLY A 174 14.15 0.61 3.15
CA GLY A 174 15.45 0.49 3.80
C GLY A 174 15.85 -0.97 4.03
N ILE A 175 14.93 -1.81 4.52
CA ILE A 175 15.13 -3.25 4.72
C ILE A 175 15.49 -3.94 3.40
N LEU A 176 14.67 -3.74 2.36
CA LEU A 176 14.90 -4.35 1.05
C LEU A 176 16.25 -3.92 0.46
N LYS A 177 16.62 -2.65 0.61
CA LYS A 177 17.91 -2.13 0.15
C LYS A 177 19.09 -2.73 0.90
N ALA A 178 19.02 -2.82 2.24
CA ALA A 178 20.10 -3.36 3.05
C ALA A 178 20.35 -4.83 2.76
N VAL A 179 19.28 -5.63 2.66
CA VAL A 179 19.39 -7.05 2.30
C VAL A 179 19.89 -7.22 0.87
N GLY A 180 19.39 -6.42 -0.08
CA GLY A 180 19.85 -6.46 -1.46
C GLY A 180 21.34 -6.13 -1.62
N THR A 181 21.85 -5.15 -0.86
CA THR A 181 23.29 -4.84 -0.83
C THR A 181 24.10 -6.02 -0.30
N TRP A 182 23.67 -6.62 0.80
CA TRP A 182 24.35 -7.78 1.38
C TRP A 182 24.35 -8.98 0.41
N GLU A 183 23.22 -9.26 -0.26
CA GLU A 183 23.14 -10.31 -1.28
C GLU A 183 24.12 -10.06 -2.43
N ALA A 184 24.20 -8.82 -2.91
CA ALA A 184 25.10 -8.45 -4.00
C ALA A 184 26.59 -8.60 -3.62
N GLU A 185 26.93 -8.41 -2.34
CA GLU A 185 28.27 -8.70 -1.81
C GLU A 185 28.54 -10.21 -1.75
N GLN A 186 27.59 -11.01 -1.28
CA GLN A 186 27.77 -12.47 -1.18
C GLN A 186 27.91 -13.13 -2.55
N LEU A 187 27.14 -12.69 -3.56
CA LEU A 187 27.26 -13.19 -4.93
C LEU A 187 28.68 -13.01 -5.52
N LYS A 188 29.46 -12.06 -5.03
CA LYS A 188 30.86 -11.85 -5.46
C LYS A 188 31.85 -12.73 -4.69
N LEU A 189 31.53 -13.07 -3.45
CA LEU A 189 32.43 -13.76 -2.52
C LEU A 189 32.25 -15.28 -2.55
N ASP A 190 31.03 -15.76 -2.81
CA ASP A 190 30.66 -17.16 -2.79
C ASP A 190 29.99 -17.57 -4.13
N PRO A 191 30.71 -18.32 -4.98
CA PRO A 191 30.17 -18.86 -6.24
C PRO A 191 28.96 -19.79 -6.05
N ASP A 192 28.86 -20.46 -4.89
CA ASP A 192 27.76 -21.39 -4.59
C ASP A 192 26.52 -20.66 -4.05
N PHE A 193 26.65 -19.40 -3.64
CA PHE A 193 25.58 -18.60 -3.05
C PHE A 193 24.29 -18.60 -3.89
N ALA A 194 24.42 -18.52 -5.21
CA ALA A 194 23.29 -18.54 -6.13
C ALA A 194 22.46 -19.83 -6.03
N GLN A 195 23.10 -20.98 -5.79
CA GLN A 195 22.45 -22.28 -5.66
C GLN A 195 21.76 -22.44 -4.29
N ILE A 196 22.30 -21.80 -3.26
CA ILE A 196 21.82 -21.91 -1.88
C ILE A 196 20.71 -20.89 -1.58
N LYS A 197 20.59 -19.82 -2.38
CA LYS A 197 19.64 -18.71 -2.20
C LYS A 197 18.19 -19.14 -1.92
N PRO A 198 17.59 -20.14 -2.61
CA PRO A 198 16.23 -20.59 -2.28
C PRO A 198 16.12 -21.17 -0.85
N LEU A 199 17.12 -21.91 -0.40
CA LEU A 199 17.18 -22.47 0.95
C LEU A 199 17.31 -21.36 2.01
N ILE A 200 18.09 -20.31 1.73
CA ILE A 200 18.18 -19.12 2.59
C ILE A 200 16.79 -18.49 2.76
N GLY A 201 16.01 -18.33 1.69
CA GLY A 201 14.65 -17.80 1.75
C GLY A 201 13.71 -18.60 2.64
N VAL A 202 13.79 -19.94 2.62
CA VAL A 202 13.04 -20.82 3.52
C VAL A 202 13.47 -20.63 4.97
N MET A 203 14.79 -20.57 5.23
CA MET A 203 15.32 -20.37 6.58
C MET A 203 14.95 -19.01 7.16
N VAL A 204 14.97 -17.94 6.35
CA VAL A 204 14.49 -16.61 6.75
C VAL A 204 13.03 -16.68 7.19
N ARG A 205 12.16 -17.32 6.39
CA ARG A 205 10.74 -17.49 6.75
C ARG A 205 10.58 -18.26 8.06
N ASN A 206 11.34 -19.34 8.25
CA ASN A 206 11.29 -20.13 9.49
C ASN A 206 11.73 -19.32 10.71
N ILE A 207 12.79 -18.52 10.59
CA ILE A 207 13.24 -17.63 11.67
C ILE A 207 12.15 -16.63 12.04
N LEU A 208 11.49 -16.04 11.04
CA LEU A 208 10.42 -15.06 11.26
C LEU A 208 9.14 -15.69 11.81
N PHE A 209 8.80 -16.92 11.42
CA PHE A 209 7.66 -17.65 11.96
C PHE A 209 7.76 -17.87 13.48
N GLY A 210 8.99 -17.93 14.01
CA GLY A 210 9.26 -18.00 15.44
C GLY A 210 9.23 -16.65 16.16
N ARG A 211 9.06 -15.53 15.45
CA ARG A 211 9.00 -14.19 16.02
C ARG A 211 7.55 -13.68 16.08
N LYS A 212 7.23 -12.88 17.11
CA LYS A 212 5.94 -12.19 17.23
C LYS A 212 5.82 -10.98 16.30
N GLU A 213 6.95 -10.44 15.87
CA GLU A 213 7.07 -9.24 15.03
C GLU A 213 7.99 -9.56 13.85
N GLY A 214 7.77 -8.87 12.72
CA GLY A 214 8.63 -8.94 11.55
C GLY A 214 9.99 -8.28 11.77
N TYR A 215 10.59 -7.75 10.70
CA TYR A 215 11.86 -7.03 10.80
C TYR A 215 11.68 -5.71 11.55
N LYS A 216 12.55 -5.46 12.53
CA LYS A 216 12.52 -4.21 13.31
C LYS A 216 13.10 -3.03 12.54
N ASP A 217 14.23 -3.27 11.89
CA ASP A 217 15.02 -2.28 11.17
C ASP A 217 15.88 -2.97 10.08
N PRO A 218 16.55 -2.20 9.21
CA PRO A 218 17.40 -2.77 8.16
C PRO A 218 18.57 -3.62 8.68
N ALA A 219 19.09 -3.35 9.88
CA ALA A 219 20.21 -4.09 10.46
C ALA A 219 19.75 -5.47 10.98
N ASP A 220 18.59 -5.52 11.64
CA ASP A 220 17.93 -6.78 12.04
C ASP A 220 17.64 -7.66 10.83
N ALA A 221 17.15 -7.06 9.73
CA ALA A 221 16.91 -7.81 8.49
C ALA A 221 18.19 -8.46 7.94
N VAL A 222 19.30 -7.71 7.88
CA VAL A 222 20.60 -8.27 7.46
C VAL A 222 21.09 -9.35 8.44
N ALA A 223 20.88 -9.18 9.74
CA ALA A 223 21.26 -10.16 10.76
C ALA A 223 20.49 -11.48 10.60
N VAL A 224 19.17 -11.41 10.38
CA VAL A 224 18.32 -12.57 10.09
C VAL A 224 18.79 -13.30 8.83
N VAL A 225 19.09 -12.55 7.77
CA VAL A 225 19.53 -13.15 6.52
C VAL A 225 20.92 -13.80 6.66
N LYS A 226 21.86 -13.18 7.40
CA LYS A 226 23.15 -13.79 7.74
C LYS A 226 23.00 -15.07 8.56
N GLN A 227 22.09 -15.09 9.53
CA GLN A 227 21.78 -16.27 10.32
C GLN A 227 21.20 -17.39 9.42
N ALA A 228 20.25 -17.05 8.56
CA ALA A 228 19.66 -17.99 7.60
C ALA A 228 20.71 -18.56 6.62
N TYR A 229 21.63 -17.72 6.15
CA TYR A 229 22.75 -18.14 5.32
C TYR A 229 23.65 -19.15 6.04
N ALA A 230 24.08 -18.86 7.28
CA ALA A 230 24.87 -19.80 8.06
C ALA A 230 24.14 -21.16 8.28
N MET A 231 22.83 -21.13 8.51
CA MET A 231 22.01 -22.35 8.62
C MET A 231 21.98 -23.12 7.30
N ALA A 232 21.73 -22.44 6.18
CA ALA A 232 21.66 -23.05 4.86
C ALA A 232 23.00 -23.69 4.46
N THR A 233 24.12 -22.99 4.67
CA THR A 233 25.46 -23.51 4.42
C THR A 233 25.78 -24.72 5.28
N ASN A 234 25.38 -24.71 6.56
CA ASN A 234 25.57 -25.86 7.44
C ASN A 234 24.71 -27.06 7.02
N GLU A 235 23.49 -26.82 6.55
CA GLU A 235 22.60 -27.89 6.09
C GLU A 235 23.14 -28.55 4.82
N ILE A 236 23.63 -27.76 3.86
CA ILE A 236 24.27 -28.30 2.66
C ILE A 236 25.55 -29.07 3.00
N LYS A 237 26.37 -28.57 3.92
CA LYS A 237 27.53 -29.33 4.42
C LYS A 237 27.12 -30.66 5.03
N ARG A 238 26.04 -30.70 5.81
CA ARG A 238 25.51 -31.95 6.39
C ARG A 238 25.05 -32.95 5.33
N TRP A 239 24.52 -32.46 4.22
CA TRP A 239 24.04 -33.29 3.11
C TRP A 239 25.19 -33.74 2.19
N ASN A 240 26.25 -32.94 2.08
CA ASN A 240 27.46 -33.24 1.29
C ASN A 240 28.59 -33.95 2.06
N LEU A 241 28.38 -34.38 3.31
CA LEU A 241 29.36 -35.21 4.04
C LEU A 241 29.50 -36.58 3.36
N PRO A 242 30.72 -37.02 2.95
CA PRO A 242 30.92 -38.36 2.43
C PRO A 242 30.69 -39.37 3.55
N GLY A 243 29.54 -40.04 3.53
CA GLY A 243 29.27 -41.16 4.45
C GLY A 243 27.82 -41.38 4.89
N LYS A 244 26.85 -40.52 4.57
CA LYS A 244 25.45 -40.79 4.94
C LYS A 244 24.75 -41.59 3.86
N LYS A 245 24.89 -42.92 3.92
CA LYS A 245 23.92 -43.82 3.27
C LYS A 245 22.56 -43.50 3.89
N LEU A 246 21.66 -42.86 3.14
CA LEU A 246 20.25 -42.86 3.50
C LEU A 246 19.83 -44.33 3.54
N GLY A 247 19.61 -44.86 4.74
CA GLY A 247 18.96 -46.15 4.90
C GLY A 247 17.60 -46.06 4.22
N ASN A 248 17.35 -46.98 3.29
CA ASN A 248 16.12 -47.08 2.53
C ASN A 248 14.93 -47.26 3.50
N HIS A 249 14.24 -46.17 3.86
CA HIS A 249 13.00 -46.24 4.63
C HIS A 249 11.86 -46.44 3.63
N GLN A 250 11.34 -47.65 3.65
CA GLN A 250 10.22 -48.12 2.87
C GLN A 250 8.98 -47.26 3.18
N SER A 251 8.48 -46.58 2.14
CA SER A 251 7.24 -45.82 2.17
C SER A 251 6.06 -46.75 2.51
N GLY A 252 5.47 -46.55 3.69
CA GLY A 252 4.19 -47.11 4.11
C GLY A 252 3.17 -45.99 4.24
N GLY A 253 2.07 -46.09 3.50
CA GLY A 253 1.11 -45.00 3.29
C GLY A 253 0.17 -44.68 4.46
N GLY A 254 -0.58 -43.59 4.29
CA GLY A 254 -1.77 -43.26 5.08
C GLY A 254 -2.04 -41.77 5.25
N GLY A 255 -2.94 -41.23 4.42
CA GLY A 255 -3.90 -40.12 4.66
C GLY A 255 -3.50 -38.82 5.38
N GLN A 256 -3.85 -37.67 4.80
CA GLN A 256 -4.97 -36.79 5.24
C GLN A 256 -4.79 -35.34 4.71
N GLY A 257 -5.93 -34.64 4.55
CA GLY A 257 -6.13 -33.43 3.73
C GLY A 257 -5.12 -32.30 3.90
N ASN A 258 -4.73 -31.72 2.77
CA ASN A 258 -3.81 -30.60 2.67
C ASN A 258 -4.61 -29.27 2.72
N PRO A 259 -4.49 -28.43 3.76
CA PRO A 259 -4.78 -27.01 3.58
C PRO A 259 -3.68 -26.45 2.67
N GLN A 260 -4.05 -25.87 1.53
CA GLN A 260 -3.13 -25.31 0.55
C GLN A 260 -2.17 -24.32 1.24
N PRO A 261 -0.85 -24.62 1.40
CA PRO A 261 0.07 -23.63 1.92
C PRO A 261 0.30 -22.56 0.85
N ALA A 262 0.35 -21.29 1.27
CA ALA A 262 0.79 -20.21 0.42
C ALA A 262 2.10 -20.62 -0.29
N SER A 263 2.11 -20.55 -1.62
CA SER A 263 3.21 -21.01 -2.49
C SER A 263 4.59 -20.70 -1.87
N ALA A 264 5.49 -21.68 -1.86
CA ALA A 264 6.88 -21.47 -1.43
C ALA A 264 7.48 -20.26 -2.18
N PRO A 265 8.26 -19.40 -1.49
CA PRO A 265 8.80 -18.20 -2.10
C PRO A 265 9.80 -18.62 -3.18
N LYS A 266 9.71 -18.00 -4.34
CA LYS A 266 10.58 -18.37 -5.47
C LYS A 266 12.02 -17.88 -5.26
N ASP A 267 12.17 -16.80 -4.49
CA ASP A 267 13.44 -16.13 -4.22
C ASP A 267 13.45 -15.42 -2.86
N LEU A 268 14.64 -15.06 -2.37
CA LEU A 268 14.84 -14.31 -1.12
C LEU A 268 14.07 -12.97 -1.12
N ARG A 269 13.98 -12.29 -2.27
CA ARG A 269 13.18 -11.07 -2.44
C ARG A 269 11.68 -11.30 -2.26
N ASP A 270 11.16 -12.45 -2.71
CA ASP A 270 9.76 -12.86 -2.52
C ASP A 270 9.50 -13.29 -1.06
N ALA A 271 10.49 -13.88 -0.38
CA ALA A 271 10.41 -14.16 1.04
C ALA A 271 10.38 -12.87 1.89
N LEU A 272 11.19 -11.87 1.52
CA LEU A 272 11.23 -10.55 2.18
C LEU A 272 9.94 -9.77 1.94
N SER A 273 9.42 -9.72 0.71
CA SER A 273 8.19 -8.98 0.40
C SER A 273 6.94 -9.55 1.07
N ARG A 274 6.94 -10.84 1.40
CA ARG A 274 5.84 -11.49 2.13
C ARG A 274 5.94 -11.36 3.66
N ALA A 275 7.08 -10.87 4.15
CA ALA A 275 7.39 -10.73 5.57
C ALA A 275 7.37 -9.28 6.07
N LEU A 276 7.22 -8.32 5.15
CA LEU A 276 7.06 -6.88 5.40
C LEU A 276 5.58 -6.49 5.41
#